data_AF-A0A929MRJ8-F1
#
_entry.id   AF-A0A929MRJ8-F1
#
_cell.length_a   1.000
_cell.length_b   1.000
_cell.length_c   1.000
_cell.angle_alpha   90.00
_cell.angle_beta   90.00
_cell.angle_gamma   90.00
#
_symmetry.space_group_name_H-M   'P 1'
#
loop_
_entity.id
_entity.type
_entity.pdbx_description
1 polymer ?
#
loop_
_entity_poly.entity_id
_entity_poly.type
_entity_poly.pdbx_seq_one_letter_code
_entity_poly.pdbx_strand_id
1 'polypeptide(L)'
;MSTVQRLNEITANLGVLYAKLHQHHFYVKGQEFYKLHELFETQYNEVHEQFDEVAERILMIGGKPVSTLGEFLALATIKEAPYTTEKTGRQMVEETVADFELFRTQLEAAIHSDIDEVSQDLLIGMKAVYDKHLWTMKSYLG
;
A
#
# COMPACT_ATOMS: atom_id res chain seq x y z
N MET A 1 -20.66 4.52 3.33
CA MET A 1 -19.87 4.99 2.17
C MET A 1 -20.18 4.08 1.01
N SER A 2 -20.26 4.60 -0.21
CA SER A 2 -20.45 3.77 -1.41
C SER A 2 -19.21 2.91 -1.69
N THR A 3 -19.35 1.84 -2.48
CA THR A 3 -18.22 1.06 -3.01
C THR A 3 -17.16 1.97 -3.62
N VAL A 4 -17.56 2.91 -4.48
CA VAL A 4 -16.63 3.83 -5.16
C VAL A 4 -15.83 4.66 -4.15
N GLN A 5 -16.46 5.12 -3.08
CA GLN A 5 -15.76 5.88 -2.03
C GLN A 5 -14.73 5.01 -1.31
N ARG A 6 -15.10 3.78 -0.93
CA ARG A 6 -14.18 2.84 -0.27
C ARG A 6 -12.99 2.48 -1.16
N LEU A 7 -13.24 2.15 -2.41
CA LEU A 7 -12.17 1.82 -3.35
C LEU A 7 -11.28 3.03 -3.65
N ASN A 8 -11.81 4.25 -3.64
CA ASN A 8 -10.99 5.46 -3.76
C ASN A 8 -10.07 5.69 -2.53
N GLU A 9 -10.51 5.35 -1.32
CA GLU A 9 -9.64 5.35 -0.12
C GLU A 9 -8.49 4.33 -0.27
N ILE A 10 -8.78 3.15 -0.81
CA ILE A 10 -7.77 2.11 -1.10
C ILE A 10 -6.80 2.59 -2.19
N THR A 11 -7.32 3.12 -3.30
CA THR A 11 -6.53 3.68 -4.42
C THR A 11 -5.57 4.77 -3.94
N ALA A 12 -6.05 5.68 -3.09
CA ALA A 12 -5.25 6.75 -2.52
C ALA A 12 -4.09 6.23 -1.65
N ASN A 13 -4.36 5.25 -0.78
CA ASN A 13 -3.32 4.65 0.04
C ASN A 13 -2.27 3.91 -0.80
N LEU A 14 -2.68 3.19 -1.86
CA LEU A 14 -1.75 2.53 -2.80
C LEU A 14 -0.86 3.56 -3.51
N GLY A 15 -1.43 4.69 -3.95
CA GLY A 15 -0.64 5.77 -4.56
C GLY A 15 0.43 6.34 -3.62
N VAL A 16 0.09 6.54 -2.34
CA VAL A 16 1.06 6.98 -1.33
C VAL A 16 2.09 5.89 -1.01
N LEU A 17 1.67 4.63 -0.86
CA LEU A 17 2.57 3.50 -0.64
C LEU A 17 3.60 3.36 -1.77
N TYR A 18 3.16 3.52 -3.02
CA TYR A 18 4.04 3.45 -4.19
C TYR A 18 5.19 4.46 -4.09
N ALA A 19 4.88 5.70 -3.72
CA ALA A 19 5.89 6.74 -3.51
C ALA A 19 6.80 6.45 -2.30
N LYS A 20 6.23 6.01 -1.17
CA LYS A 20 7.01 5.66 0.04
C LYS A 20 7.98 4.52 -0.19
N LEU A 21 7.56 3.46 -0.89
CA LEU A 21 8.41 2.31 -1.20
C LEU A 21 9.56 2.69 -2.15
N HIS A 22 9.32 3.57 -3.12
CA HIS A 22 10.40 4.16 -3.93
C HIS A 22 11.40 4.92 -3.06
N GLN A 23 10.93 5.71 -2.10
CA GLN A 23 11.82 6.42 -1.18
C GLN A 23 12.70 5.44 -0.39
N HIS A 24 12.14 4.35 0.13
CA HIS A 24 12.93 3.28 0.77
C HIS A 24 13.95 2.67 -0.20
N HIS A 25 13.52 2.30 -1.41
CA HIS A 25 14.36 1.72 -2.46
C HIS A 25 15.53 2.62 -2.86
N PHE A 26 15.33 3.93 -2.97
CA PHE A 26 16.37 4.89 -3.33
C PHE A 26 17.40 5.14 -2.22
N TYR A 27 16.95 5.18 -0.96
CA TYR A 27 17.79 5.60 0.16
C TYR A 27 18.37 4.45 0.98
N VAL A 28 17.92 3.21 0.77
CA VAL A 28 18.49 2.05 1.46
C VAL A 28 19.97 1.90 1.11
N LYS A 29 20.77 1.52 2.12
CA LYS A 29 22.23 1.38 2.02
C LYS A 29 22.77 0.50 3.13
N GLY A 30 24.05 0.17 3.07
CA GLY A 30 24.74 -0.64 4.08
C GLY A 30 24.71 -2.13 3.77
N GLN A 31 24.92 -2.97 4.80
CA GLN A 31 25.15 -4.41 4.63
C GLN A 31 23.96 -5.17 4.00
N GLU A 32 22.77 -4.59 4.09
CA GLU A 32 21.51 -5.22 3.64
C GLU A 32 21.00 -4.61 2.34
N PHE A 33 21.78 -3.71 1.72
CA PHE A 33 21.41 -2.95 0.54
C PHE A 33 20.74 -3.81 -0.53
N TYR A 34 21.44 -4.82 -1.05
CA TYR A 34 20.92 -5.61 -2.17
C TYR A 34 19.59 -6.31 -1.85
N LYS A 35 19.46 -6.87 -0.65
CA LYS A 35 18.24 -7.60 -0.24
C LYS A 35 17.05 -6.66 -0.08
N LEU A 36 17.26 -5.53 0.59
CA LEU A 36 16.18 -4.57 0.86
C LEU A 36 15.83 -3.75 -0.37
N HIS A 37 16.81 -3.41 -1.22
CA HIS A 37 16.59 -2.70 -2.47
C HIS A 37 15.68 -3.51 -3.42
N GLU A 38 15.97 -4.80 -3.60
CA GLU A 38 15.16 -5.73 -4.39
C GLU A 38 13.78 -5.98 -3.75
N LEU A 39 13.72 -6.07 -2.41
CA LEU A 39 12.45 -6.22 -1.68
C LEU A 39 11.53 -5.02 -1.94
N PHE A 40 12.02 -3.80 -1.75
CA PHE A 40 11.21 -2.59 -1.95
C PHE A 40 10.77 -2.43 -3.41
N GLU A 41 11.60 -2.87 -4.37
CA GLU A 41 11.23 -2.94 -5.80
C GLU A 41 10.10 -3.92 -6.07
N THR A 42 10.23 -5.14 -5.56
CA THR A 42 9.17 -6.14 -5.67
C THR A 42 7.86 -5.61 -5.10
N GLN A 43 7.92 -4.95 -3.94
CA GLN A 43 6.74 -4.41 -3.27
C GLN A 43 6.12 -3.22 -4.01
N TYR A 44 6.90 -2.27 -4.52
CA TYR A 44 6.30 -1.15 -5.25
C TYR A 44 5.69 -1.60 -6.58
N ASN A 45 6.23 -2.63 -7.22
CA ASN A 45 5.68 -3.18 -8.46
C ASN A 45 4.32 -3.86 -8.19
N GLU A 46 4.23 -4.65 -7.12
CA GLU A 46 2.96 -5.26 -6.72
C GLU A 46 1.91 -4.22 -6.28
N VAL A 47 2.34 -3.17 -5.56
CA VAL A 47 1.47 -2.03 -5.23
C VAL A 47 0.96 -1.33 -6.49
N HIS A 48 1.79 -1.21 -7.53
CA HIS A 48 1.39 -0.60 -8.80
C HIS A 48 0.33 -1.43 -9.52
N GLU A 49 0.49 -2.76 -9.57
CA GLU A 49 -0.51 -3.66 -10.14
C GLU A 49 -1.85 -3.57 -9.39
N GLN A 50 -1.81 -3.60 -8.06
CA GLN A 50 -3.01 -3.44 -7.22
C GLN A 50 -3.66 -2.06 -7.38
N PHE A 51 -2.86 -1.00 -7.55
CA PHE A 51 -3.35 0.36 -7.77
C PHE A 51 -4.20 0.42 -9.05
N ASP A 52 -3.72 -0.19 -10.13
CA ASP A 52 -4.44 -0.28 -11.40
C ASP A 52 -5.71 -1.11 -11.26
N GLU A 53 -5.62 -2.31 -10.68
CA GLU A 53 -6.76 -3.22 -10.51
C GLU A 53 -7.93 -2.59 -9.73
N VAL A 54 -7.64 -1.87 -8.64
CA VAL A 54 -8.66 -1.17 -7.85
C VAL A 54 -9.25 0.02 -8.64
N ALA A 55 -8.41 0.78 -9.36
CA ALA A 55 -8.87 1.91 -10.17
C ALA A 55 -9.76 1.45 -11.34
N GLU A 56 -9.40 0.36 -12.02
CA GLU A 56 -10.20 -0.25 -13.06
C GLU A 56 -11.51 -0.82 -12.49
N ARG A 57 -11.48 -1.45 -11.30
CA ARG A 57 -12.71 -1.91 -10.63
C ARG A 57 -13.70 -0.77 -10.41
N ILE A 58 -13.22 0.41 -10.02
CA ILE A 58 -14.05 1.62 -9.87
C ILE A 58 -14.71 2.01 -11.19
N LEU A 59 -13.97 1.97 -12.31
CA LEU A 59 -14.50 2.28 -13.64
C LEU A 59 -15.57 1.26 -14.07
N MET A 60 -15.34 -0.03 -13.82
CA MET A 60 -16.27 -1.10 -14.17
C MET A 60 -17.64 -0.96 -13.49
N ILE A 61 -17.69 -0.38 -12.29
CA ILE A 61 -18.95 -0.10 -11.56
C ILE A 61 -19.50 1.32 -11.82
N GLY A 62 -18.98 2.02 -12.84
CA GLY A 62 -19.45 3.34 -13.27
C GLY A 62 -18.96 4.51 -12.40
N GLY A 63 -17.97 4.27 -11.53
CA GLY A 63 -17.33 5.29 -10.72
C GLY A 63 -16.23 6.06 -11.45
N LYS A 64 -15.55 6.94 -10.70
CA LYS A 64 -14.36 7.67 -11.17
C LYS A 64 -13.24 7.48 -10.14
N PRO A 65 -12.11 6.86 -10.52
CA PRO A 65 -10.99 6.71 -9.62
C PRO A 65 -10.32 8.06 -9.40
N VAL A 66 -9.85 8.31 -8.17
CA VAL A 66 -8.89 9.38 -7.90
C VAL A 66 -7.60 9.10 -8.66
N SER A 67 -6.95 10.14 -9.17
CA SER A 67 -5.82 9.94 -10.10
C SER A 67 -4.74 11.03 -10.00
N THR A 68 -4.84 11.91 -9.02
CA THR A 68 -3.85 12.97 -8.79
C THR A 68 -3.24 12.89 -7.40
N LEU A 69 -1.99 13.35 -7.27
CA LEU A 69 -1.28 13.37 -5.98
C LEU A 69 -2.06 14.13 -4.90
N GLY A 70 -2.72 15.24 -5.26
CA GLY A 70 -3.53 16.02 -4.32
C GLY A 70 -4.74 15.24 -3.79
N GLU A 71 -5.41 14.47 -4.64
CA GLU A 71 -6.51 13.60 -4.24
C GLU A 71 -6.02 12.45 -3.36
N PHE A 72 -4.89 11.84 -3.71
CA PHE A 72 -4.29 10.76 -2.91
C PHE A 72 -3.95 11.27 -1.50
N LEU A 73 -3.27 12.39 -1.38
CA LEU A 73 -2.89 12.96 -0.09
C LEU A 73 -4.10 13.38 0.77
N ALA A 74 -5.18 13.81 0.13
CA ALA A 74 -6.41 14.20 0.82
C ALA A 74 -7.18 13.00 1.38
N LEU A 75 -7.17 11.85 0.69
CA LEU A 75 -7.95 10.66 1.07
C LEU A 75 -7.14 9.61 1.83
N ALA A 76 -5.84 9.47 1.54
CA ALA A 76 -5.01 8.43 2.12
C ALA A 76 -4.86 8.63 3.64
N THR A 77 -4.92 7.54 4.38
CA THR A 77 -4.57 7.54 5.81
C THR A 77 -3.08 7.35 6.01
N ILE A 78 -2.42 6.60 5.11
CA ILE A 78 -0.97 6.50 5.07
C ILE A 78 -0.42 7.88 4.71
N LYS A 79 0.59 8.30 5.47
CA LYS A 79 1.24 9.60 5.28
C LYS A 79 2.67 9.41 4.80
N GLU A 80 3.03 10.20 3.80
CA GLU A 80 4.41 10.33 3.34
C GLU A 80 5.08 11.56 3.95
N ALA A 81 6.40 11.47 4.07
CA ALA A 81 7.27 12.59 4.41
C ALA A 81 8.64 12.34 3.78
N PRO A 82 9.34 13.41 3.35
CA PRO A 82 10.72 13.27 2.89
C PRO A 82 11.63 12.86 4.05
N TYR A 83 12.69 12.11 3.76
CA TYR A 83 13.73 11.85 4.74
C TYR A 83 14.53 13.11 5.05
N THR A 84 14.46 13.54 6.30
CA THR A 84 15.26 14.66 6.83
C THR A 84 16.58 14.20 7.45
N THR A 85 16.69 12.90 7.74
CA THR A 85 17.89 12.24 8.27
C THR A 85 18.03 10.86 7.65
N GLU A 86 19.22 10.30 7.67
CA GLU A 86 19.45 8.93 7.22
C GLU A 86 18.65 7.93 8.07
N LYS A 87 18.19 6.85 7.43
CA LYS A 87 17.52 5.72 8.08
C LYS A 87 18.30 4.43 7.86
N THR A 88 18.23 3.53 8.83
CA THR A 88 18.75 2.17 8.69
C THR A 88 17.76 1.30 7.92
N GLY A 89 18.24 0.20 7.33
CA GLY A 89 17.37 -0.79 6.68
C GLY A 89 16.28 -1.32 7.63
N ARG A 90 16.64 -1.55 8.89
CA ARG A 90 15.68 -1.92 9.94
C ARG A 90 14.57 -0.87 10.13
N GLN A 91 14.91 0.41 10.25
CA GLN A 91 13.92 1.48 10.41
C GLN A 91 12.98 1.57 9.19
N MET A 92 13.53 1.38 7.98
CA MET A 92 12.71 1.34 6.77
C MET A 92 11.71 0.19 6.80
N VAL A 93 12.14 -1.01 7.21
CA VAL A 93 11.26 -2.17 7.36
C VAL A 93 10.21 -1.97 8.46
N GLU A 94 10.59 -1.38 9.60
CA GLU A 94 9.65 -1.04 10.68
C GLU A 94 8.56 -0.07 10.21
N GLU A 95 8.93 0.95 9.44
CA GLU A 95 7.98 1.91 8.85
C GLU A 95 7.05 1.24 7.84
N THR A 96 7.59 0.43 6.93
CA THR A 96 6.77 -0.30 5.95
C THR A 96 5.83 -1.30 6.64
N VAL A 97 6.26 -1.99 7.70
CA VAL A 97 5.39 -2.85 8.51
C VAL A 97 4.23 -2.04 9.10
N ALA A 98 4.50 -0.88 9.69
CA ALA A 98 3.47 -0.04 10.28
C ALA A 98 2.44 0.44 9.23
N ASP A 99 2.92 0.85 8.04
CA ASP A 99 2.05 1.23 6.93
C ASP A 99 1.20 0.05 6.43
N PHE A 100 1.80 -1.15 6.30
CA PHE A 100 1.10 -2.35 5.85
C PHE A 100 0.09 -2.85 6.88
N GLU A 101 0.35 -2.72 8.19
CA GLU A 101 -0.64 -3.03 9.23
C GLU A 101 -1.84 -2.09 9.19
N LEU A 102 -1.59 -0.79 8.97
CA LEU A 102 -2.65 0.19 8.78
C LEU A 102 -3.47 -0.15 7.53
N PHE A 103 -2.80 -0.37 6.40
CA PHE A 103 -3.47 -0.68 5.14
C PHE A 103 -4.29 -1.96 5.22
N ARG A 104 -3.72 -3.02 5.80
CA ARG A 104 -4.41 -4.29 6.04
C ARG A 104 -5.66 -4.11 6.90
N THR A 105 -5.59 -3.29 7.95
CA THR A 105 -6.76 -2.95 8.78
C THR A 105 -7.84 -2.23 7.97
N GLN A 106 -7.46 -1.38 7.02
CA GLN A 106 -8.40 -0.71 6.13
C GLN A 106 -9.03 -1.63 5.11
N LEU A 107 -8.25 -2.56 4.53
CA LEU A 107 -8.77 -3.61 3.67
C LEU A 107 -9.82 -4.43 4.42
N GLU A 108 -9.50 -4.87 5.64
CA GLU A 108 -10.44 -5.61 6.50
C GLU A 108 -11.74 -4.84 6.73
N ALA A 109 -11.65 -3.54 7.04
CA ALA A 109 -12.82 -2.69 7.25
C ALA A 109 -13.64 -2.49 5.97
N ALA A 110 -13.00 -2.40 4.81
CA ALA A 110 -13.67 -2.26 3.52
C ALA A 110 -14.37 -3.56 3.10
N ILE A 111 -13.71 -4.71 3.27
CA ILE A 111 -14.26 -6.06 3.00
C ILE A 111 -15.56 -6.28 3.77
N HIS A 112 -15.59 -5.91 5.05
CA HIS A 112 -16.77 -6.09 5.91
C HIS A 112 -17.78 -4.93 5.83
N SER A 113 -17.62 -4.03 4.87
CA SER A 113 -18.57 -2.95 4.63
C SER A 113 -19.55 -3.30 3.50
N ASP A 114 -20.57 -2.46 3.32
CA ASP A 114 -21.62 -2.65 2.30
C ASP A 114 -21.10 -2.26 0.89
N ILE A 115 -20.12 -3.03 0.39
CA ILE A 115 -19.61 -2.95 -0.99
C ILE A 115 -20.00 -4.23 -1.75
N ASP A 116 -19.97 -4.18 -3.09
CA ASP A 116 -20.38 -5.33 -3.90
C ASP A 116 -19.41 -6.51 -3.78
N GLU A 117 -19.93 -7.73 -3.96
CA GLU A 117 -19.21 -9.00 -3.72
C GLU A 117 -17.91 -9.13 -4.54
N VAL A 118 -17.89 -8.65 -5.78
CA VAL A 118 -16.69 -8.73 -6.63
C VAL A 118 -15.60 -7.80 -6.11
N SER A 119 -15.98 -6.61 -5.63
CA SER A 119 -15.04 -5.71 -4.96
C SER A 119 -14.58 -6.28 -3.61
N GLN A 120 -15.42 -7.00 -2.87
CA GLN A 120 -15.00 -7.69 -1.65
C GLN A 120 -13.94 -8.76 -1.95
N ASP A 121 -14.18 -9.60 -2.95
CA ASP A 121 -13.25 -10.67 -3.37
C ASP A 121 -11.87 -10.12 -3.75
N LEU A 122 -11.85 -9.05 -4.55
CA LEU A 122 -10.62 -8.31 -4.88
C LEU A 122 -9.85 -7.89 -3.60
N LEU A 123 -10.53 -7.23 -2.66
CA LEU A 123 -9.88 -6.75 -1.44
C LEU A 123 -9.44 -7.90 -0.52
N ILE A 124 -10.15 -9.03 -0.51
CA ILE A 124 -9.73 -10.26 0.22
C ILE A 124 -8.41 -10.78 -0.36
N GLY A 125 -8.30 -10.87 -1.68
CA GLY A 125 -7.07 -11.27 -2.37
C GLY A 125 -5.91 -10.34 -2.03
N MET A 126 -6.12 -9.03 -2.11
CA MET A 126 -5.12 -8.04 -1.69
C MET A 126 -4.72 -8.22 -0.23
N LYS A 127 -5.68 -8.37 0.69
CA LYS A 127 -5.37 -8.54 2.12
C LYS A 127 -4.47 -9.75 2.38
N ALA A 128 -4.68 -10.86 1.66
CA ALA A 128 -3.83 -12.05 1.79
C ALA A 128 -2.36 -11.78 1.40
N VAL A 129 -2.13 -10.92 0.41
CA VAL A 129 -0.79 -10.47 0.01
C VAL A 129 -0.12 -9.70 1.16
N TYR A 130 -0.82 -8.73 1.77
CA TYR A 130 -0.28 -7.96 2.90
C TYR A 130 -0.09 -8.83 4.16
N ASP A 131 -0.94 -9.83 4.40
CA ASP A 131 -0.75 -10.82 5.47
C ASP A 131 0.62 -11.54 5.30
N LYS A 132 0.97 -11.94 4.08
CA LYS A 132 2.26 -12.59 3.76
C LYS A 132 3.45 -11.64 3.89
N HIS A 133 3.33 -10.40 3.42
CA HIS A 133 4.38 -9.38 3.58
C HIS A 133 4.66 -9.11 5.04
N LEU A 134 3.61 -8.89 5.84
CA LEU A 134 3.75 -8.63 7.26
C LEU A 134 4.44 -9.78 7.99
N TRP A 135 4.10 -11.03 7.68
CA TRP A 135 4.82 -12.19 8.22
C TRP A 135 6.31 -12.16 7.85
N THR A 136 6.62 -11.95 6.58
CA THR A 136 8.01 -11.97 6.07
C THR A 136 8.85 -10.85 6.70
N MET A 137 8.31 -9.63 6.72
CA MET A 137 9.00 -8.45 7.24
C MET A 137 9.14 -8.48 8.76
N LYS A 138 8.13 -8.95 9.50
CA LYS A 138 8.25 -9.16 10.95
C LYS A 138 9.28 -10.24 11.27
N SER A 139 9.36 -11.30 10.48
CA SER A 139 10.39 -12.33 10.63
C SER A 139 11.81 -11.78 10.43
N TYR A 140 11.98 -10.80 9.54
CA TYR A 140 13.23 -10.08 9.37
C TYR A 140 13.57 -9.19 10.59
N LEU A 141 12.57 -8.58 11.23
CA LEU A 141 12.78 -7.71 12.39
C LEU A 141 13.13 -8.47 13.68
N GLY A 142 12.81 -9.76 13.78
CA GLY A 142 13.06 -10.59 14.96
C GLY A 142 11.98 -10.42 16.02
#